data_AF-X1SDE0-F1
#
_entry.id   AF-X1SDE0-F1
#
_cell.length_a   1.000
_cell.length_b   1.000
_cell.length_c   1.000
_cell.angle_alpha   90.00
_cell.angle_beta   90.00
_cell.angle_gamma   90.00
#
_symmetry.space_group_name_H-M   'P 1'
#
loop_
_entity.id
_entity.type
_entity.pdbx_description
1 polymer ?
#
loop_
_entity_poly.entity_id
_entity_poly.type
_entity_poly.pdbx_seq_one_letter_code
_entity_poly.pdbx_strand_id
1 'polypeptide(L)'
;MNRIQHRIKDNKKCELPYHYIFFDTETRQKDIGKGDLQHFLKLGVALYWRRRPDRDKSQLKWIKFTKSSQFWDFVEACVPSKSRLVIVAHNLEFDMGIVKGFKQLQKRGYEPTKLIIDSRRQIWKFRKGDKTLLFLDNMNYFATSLKALGESIGEAKLSMPSPKARSADWWAYCEQDVRVMYKAWQFWLSFISDNELGNFGLTIASQAFNAYRHRFMPQPIYIHTSNKAVNLERSAYRGGRNECFQI
;
A
#
# COMPACT_ATOMS: atom_id res chain seq x y z
N MET A 1 24.10 1.66 -14.75
CA MET A 1 24.03 3.12 -14.52
C MET A 1 25.25 3.51 -13.70
N ASN A 2 26.11 4.40 -14.21
CA ASN A 2 27.26 4.90 -13.44
C ASN A 2 26.77 5.84 -12.34
N ARG A 3 27.22 5.64 -11.10
CA ARG A 3 26.89 6.52 -9.97
C ARG A 3 27.68 7.82 -10.13
N ILE A 4 26.98 8.96 -10.10
CA ILE A 4 27.58 10.29 -10.25
C ILE A 4 27.58 10.97 -8.88
N GLN A 5 28.63 11.74 -8.59
CA GLN A 5 28.68 12.56 -7.38
C GLN A 5 27.58 13.63 -7.44
N HIS A 6 26.84 13.79 -6.36
CA HIS A 6 25.74 14.75 -6.32
C HIS A 6 25.42 15.15 -4.88
N ARG A 7 24.75 16.30 -4.75
CA ARG A 7 24.11 16.71 -3.50
C ARG A 7 22.75 16.02 -3.37
N ILE A 8 22.40 15.58 -2.16
CA ILE A 8 21.04 15.14 -1.85
C ILE A 8 20.09 16.34 -2.03
N LYS A 9 19.07 16.17 -2.88
CA LYS A 9 18.10 17.22 -3.18
C LYS A 9 17.14 17.43 -2.03
N ASP A 10 16.84 18.70 -1.73
CA ASP A 10 15.80 19.06 -0.78
C ASP A 10 14.43 18.57 -1.26
N ASN A 11 13.52 18.35 -0.31
CA ASN A 11 12.12 18.05 -0.60
C ASN A 11 11.29 19.29 -0.30
N LYS A 12 10.96 20.10 -1.30
CA LYS A 12 10.37 21.43 -1.08
C LYS A 12 8.84 21.47 -1.01
N LYS A 13 8.17 20.33 -1.24
CA LYS A 13 6.72 20.27 -1.37
C LYS A 13 6.12 19.20 -0.45
N CYS A 14 4.83 19.33 -0.19
CA CYS A 14 4.00 18.33 0.48
C CYS A 14 2.86 17.87 -0.46
N GLU A 15 3.21 17.20 -1.56
CA GLU A 15 2.24 16.64 -2.49
C GLU A 15 1.82 15.23 -2.05
N LEU A 16 0.51 15.09 -1.79
CA LEU A 16 -0.10 13.82 -1.40
C LEU A 16 -1.08 13.34 -2.50
N PRO A 17 -1.23 12.01 -2.69
CA PRO A 17 -2.20 11.49 -3.66
C PRO A 17 -3.64 11.86 -3.28
N TYR A 18 -4.49 12.00 -4.31
CA TYR A 18 -5.90 12.34 -4.13
C TYR A 18 -6.83 11.14 -4.26
N HIS A 19 -6.45 10.12 -5.03
CA HIS A 19 -7.33 9.02 -5.41
C HIS A 19 -6.83 7.71 -4.82
N TYR A 20 -7.69 7.06 -4.04
CA TYR A 20 -7.42 5.78 -3.40
C TYR A 20 -8.53 4.77 -3.70
N ILE A 21 -8.17 3.50 -3.81
CA ILE A 21 -9.07 2.38 -3.59
C ILE A 21 -8.48 1.54 -2.46
N PHE A 22 -9.30 1.24 -1.46
CA PHE A 22 -9.04 0.19 -0.48
C PHE A 22 -9.91 -1.00 -0.82
N PHE A 23 -9.37 -2.21 -0.76
CA PHE A 23 -10.18 -3.40 -1.01
C PHE A 23 -9.68 -4.58 -0.20
N ASP A 24 -10.59 -5.51 0.03
CA ASP A 24 -10.37 -6.75 0.75
C ASP A 24 -11.17 -7.87 0.07
N THR A 25 -10.68 -9.10 0.16
CA THR A 25 -11.33 -10.26 -0.42
C THR A 25 -11.46 -11.43 0.55
N GLU A 26 -12.64 -12.03 0.53
CA GLU A 26 -12.89 -13.30 1.21
C GLU A 26 -12.76 -14.45 0.24
N THR A 27 -12.25 -15.58 0.73
CA THR A 27 -11.99 -16.75 -0.11
C THR A 27 -12.78 -17.98 0.30
N ARG A 28 -13.04 -18.86 -0.67
CA ARG A 28 -13.35 -20.27 -0.45
C ARG A 28 -12.13 -21.07 -0.82
N GLN A 29 -11.84 -22.09 -0.02
CA GLN A 29 -10.73 -23.01 -0.28
C GLN A 29 -11.26 -24.25 -0.98
N LYS A 30 -10.46 -24.78 -1.92
CA LYS A 30 -10.65 -26.09 -2.51
C LYS A 30 -9.34 -26.86 -2.36
N ASP A 31 -9.42 -28.04 -1.77
CA ASP A 31 -8.30 -28.97 -1.76
C ASP A 31 -8.05 -29.47 -3.19
N ILE A 32 -6.82 -29.35 -3.67
CA ILE A 32 -6.40 -29.82 -4.99
C ILE A 32 -5.43 -31.02 -4.90
N GLY A 33 -5.30 -31.62 -3.71
CA GLY A 33 -4.47 -32.77 -3.41
C GLY A 33 -3.06 -32.39 -2.95
N LYS A 34 -2.34 -33.36 -2.39
CA LYS A 34 -0.93 -33.23 -1.92
C LYS A 34 -0.68 -32.15 -0.86
N GLY A 35 -1.72 -31.74 -0.14
CA GLY A 35 -1.62 -30.69 0.88
C GLY A 35 -1.73 -29.26 0.32
N ASP A 36 -1.99 -29.12 -0.99
CA ASP A 36 -2.16 -27.82 -1.63
C ASP A 36 -3.63 -27.36 -1.58
N LEU A 37 -3.84 -26.12 -1.14
CA LEU A 37 -5.14 -25.47 -1.12
C LEU A 37 -5.21 -24.37 -2.19
N GLN A 38 -6.23 -24.44 -3.04
CA GLN A 38 -6.52 -23.39 -4.00
C GLN A 38 -7.59 -22.44 -3.45
N HIS A 39 -7.30 -21.14 -3.47
CA HIS A 39 -8.22 -20.09 -3.03
C HIS A 39 -9.00 -19.49 -4.19
N PHE A 40 -10.31 -19.36 -4.01
CA PHE A 40 -11.23 -18.73 -4.95
C PHE A 40 -11.96 -17.57 -4.30
N LEU A 41 -12.21 -16.51 -5.08
CA LEU A 41 -13.01 -15.36 -4.64
C LEU A 41 -14.40 -15.83 -4.18
N LYS A 42 -14.71 -15.62 -2.90
CA LYS A 42 -16.05 -15.78 -2.33
C LYS A 42 -16.84 -14.50 -2.55
N LEU A 43 -16.26 -13.40 -2.06
CA LEU A 43 -16.78 -12.05 -2.15
C LEU A 43 -15.63 -11.06 -1.90
N GLY A 44 -15.84 -9.79 -2.21
CA GLY A 44 -14.91 -8.73 -1.87
C GLY A 44 -15.60 -7.38 -1.84
N VAL A 45 -15.01 -6.46 -1.09
CA VAL A 45 -15.50 -5.10 -0.94
C VAL A 45 -14.40 -4.14 -1.39
N ALA A 46 -14.78 -3.07 -2.09
CA ALA A 46 -13.86 -1.98 -2.39
C ALA A 46 -14.48 -0.62 -2.08
N LEU A 47 -13.65 0.29 -1.58
CA LEU A 47 -13.96 1.68 -1.32
C LEU A 47 -13.04 2.56 -2.16
N TYR A 48 -13.61 3.33 -3.08
CA TYR A 48 -12.93 4.45 -3.68
C TYR A 48 -13.05 5.70 -2.81
N TRP A 49 -11.93 6.32 -2.50
CA TRP A 49 -11.82 7.57 -1.77
C TRP A 49 -11.09 8.62 -2.61
N ARG A 50 -11.78 9.72 -2.92
CA ARG A 50 -11.15 10.93 -3.43
C ARG A 50 -11.02 11.95 -2.29
N ARG A 51 -9.79 12.19 -1.87
CA ARG A 51 -9.42 13.30 -0.98
C ARG A 51 -9.77 14.63 -1.65
N ARG A 52 -10.32 15.53 -0.85
CA ARG A 52 -10.59 16.91 -1.21
C ARG A 52 -10.16 17.78 -0.03
N PRO A 53 -8.85 18.07 0.12
CA PRO A 53 -8.39 18.92 1.21
C PRO A 53 -8.97 20.34 1.14
N ASP A 54 -9.47 20.73 -0.03
CA ASP A 54 -10.17 21.97 -0.32
C ASP A 54 -11.67 21.97 0.06
N ARG A 55 -12.24 20.85 0.55
CA ARG A 55 -13.68 20.74 0.84
C ARG A 55 -13.97 19.91 2.09
N ASP A 56 -15.09 20.21 2.74
CA ASP A 56 -15.53 19.53 3.97
C ASP A 56 -15.75 18.02 3.81
N LYS A 57 -16.15 17.57 2.61
CA LYS A 57 -16.49 16.16 2.36
C LYS A 57 -15.67 15.58 1.21
N SER A 58 -14.98 14.49 1.54
CA SER A 58 -14.40 13.59 0.55
C SER A 58 -15.49 12.89 -0.26
N GLN A 59 -15.15 12.46 -1.48
CA GLN A 59 -16.06 11.63 -2.28
C GLN A 59 -15.73 10.16 -2.02
N LEU A 60 -16.75 9.40 -1.61
CA LEU A 60 -16.68 7.96 -1.35
C LEU A 60 -17.57 7.21 -2.34
N LYS A 61 -17.10 6.08 -2.86
CA LYS A 61 -17.91 5.12 -3.62
C LYS A 61 -17.59 3.71 -3.15
N TRP A 62 -18.61 2.95 -2.81
CA TRP A 62 -18.48 1.56 -2.38
C TRP A 62 -18.95 0.61 -3.48
N ILE A 63 -18.32 -0.56 -3.56
CA ILE A 63 -18.81 -1.68 -4.35
C ILE A 63 -18.65 -2.98 -3.55
N LYS A 64 -19.65 -3.84 -3.66
CA LYS A 64 -19.61 -5.25 -3.25
C LYS A 64 -19.53 -6.10 -4.51
N PHE A 65 -18.61 -7.05 -4.56
CA PHE A 65 -18.40 -7.87 -5.75
C PHE A 65 -18.18 -9.34 -5.41
N THR A 66 -18.59 -10.22 -6.33
CA THR A 66 -18.34 -11.67 -6.26
C THR A 66 -17.57 -12.18 -7.48
N LYS A 67 -17.33 -11.30 -8.46
CA LYS A 67 -16.54 -11.59 -9.65
C LYS A 67 -15.38 -10.62 -9.75
N SER A 68 -14.19 -11.14 -10.10
CA SER A 68 -12.99 -10.34 -10.36
C SER A 68 -13.25 -9.21 -11.36
N SER A 69 -14.03 -9.45 -12.43
CA SER A 69 -14.33 -8.40 -13.42
C SER A 69 -15.02 -7.17 -12.83
N GLN A 70 -15.93 -7.35 -11.87
CA GLN A 70 -16.65 -6.24 -11.23
C GLN A 70 -15.70 -5.30 -10.47
N PHE A 71 -14.70 -5.86 -9.78
CA PHE A 71 -13.65 -5.08 -9.14
C PHE A 71 -12.84 -4.28 -10.17
N TRP A 72 -12.43 -4.90 -11.27
CA TRP A 72 -11.62 -4.23 -12.30
C TRP A 72 -12.40 -3.20 -13.11
N ASP A 73 -13.70 -3.41 -13.33
CA ASP A 73 -14.59 -2.40 -13.93
C ASP A 73 -14.72 -1.18 -13.01
N PHE A 74 -14.81 -1.41 -11.70
CA PHE A 74 -14.81 -0.33 -10.70
C PHE A 74 -13.49 0.45 -10.67
N VAL A 75 -12.33 -0.23 -10.75
CA VAL A 75 -11.01 0.41 -10.85
C VAL A 75 -10.92 1.31 -12.09
N GLU A 76 -11.35 0.82 -13.26
CA GLU A 76 -11.35 1.59 -14.51
C GLU A 76 -12.29 2.80 -14.48
N ALA A 77 -13.41 2.69 -13.79
CA ALA A 77 -14.36 3.79 -13.60
C ALA A 77 -13.83 4.89 -12.64
N CYS A 78 -12.85 4.55 -11.79
CA CYS A 78 -12.31 5.45 -10.77
C CYS A 78 -10.94 6.05 -11.13
N VAL A 79 -10.19 5.45 -12.07
CA VAL A 79 -8.85 5.93 -12.42
C VAL A 79 -8.90 7.29 -13.13
N PRO A 80 -8.25 8.33 -12.59
CA PRO A 80 -8.23 9.65 -13.20
C PRO A 80 -7.27 9.70 -14.40
N SER A 81 -7.55 10.61 -15.33
CA SER A 81 -6.60 11.06 -16.36
C SER A 81 -5.52 11.94 -15.72
N LYS A 82 -4.28 11.84 -16.22
CA LYS A 82 -3.09 12.65 -15.82
C LYS A 82 -2.77 12.64 -14.32
N SER A 83 -3.31 11.69 -13.58
CA SER A 83 -3.07 11.49 -12.15
C SER A 83 -2.96 10.00 -11.85
N ARG A 84 -2.68 9.65 -10.59
CA ARG A 84 -2.56 8.26 -10.16
C ARG A 84 -3.72 7.86 -9.26
N LEU A 85 -4.19 6.63 -9.43
CA LEU A 85 -5.04 5.93 -8.49
C LEU A 85 -4.16 5.01 -7.64
N VAL A 86 -4.14 5.24 -6.33
CA VAL A 86 -3.45 4.37 -5.38
C VAL A 86 -4.39 3.24 -4.98
N ILE A 87 -3.99 1.99 -5.08
CA ILE A 87 -4.81 0.82 -4.76
C ILE A 87 -4.11 0.07 -3.62
N VAL A 88 -4.84 -0.15 -2.53
CA VAL A 88 -4.28 -0.69 -1.28
C VAL A 88 -5.10 -1.88 -0.83
N ALA A 89 -4.40 -2.95 -0.45
CA ALA A 89 -4.93 -4.08 0.31
C ALA A 89 -3.91 -4.45 1.40
N HIS A 90 -4.34 -5.20 2.40
CA HIS A 90 -3.47 -5.66 3.48
C HIS A 90 -2.95 -7.05 3.17
N ASN A 91 -1.65 -7.18 2.89
CA ASN A 91 -1.07 -8.33 2.18
C ASN A 91 -1.48 -8.35 0.70
N LEU A 92 -1.16 -7.28 -0.01
CA LEU A 92 -1.64 -6.95 -1.36
C LEU A 92 -1.50 -8.11 -2.36
N GLU A 93 -0.38 -8.83 -2.31
CA GLU A 93 -0.09 -9.91 -3.25
C GLU A 93 -1.17 -11.00 -3.23
N PHE A 94 -1.68 -11.33 -2.04
CA PHE A 94 -2.73 -12.33 -1.86
C PHE A 94 -4.04 -11.89 -2.53
N ASP A 95 -4.57 -10.73 -2.14
CA ASP A 95 -5.82 -10.20 -2.71
C ASP A 95 -5.73 -9.98 -4.22
N MET A 96 -4.58 -9.50 -4.71
CA MET A 96 -4.30 -9.37 -6.13
C MET A 96 -4.33 -10.73 -6.85
N GLY A 97 -3.86 -11.80 -6.22
CA GLY A 97 -4.03 -13.17 -6.69
C GLY A 97 -5.50 -13.54 -6.84
N ILE A 98 -6.32 -13.28 -5.81
CA ILE A 98 -7.76 -13.59 -5.78
C ILE A 98 -8.52 -12.84 -6.87
N VAL A 99 -8.22 -11.56 -7.10
CA VAL A 99 -8.85 -10.77 -8.17
C VAL A 99 -8.18 -10.94 -9.54
N LYS A 100 -7.26 -11.89 -9.70
CA LYS A 100 -6.55 -12.21 -10.96
C LYS A 100 -5.81 -11.01 -11.55
N GLY A 101 -5.09 -10.31 -10.70
CA GLY A 101 -4.53 -8.98 -10.94
C GLY A 101 -3.74 -8.82 -12.23
N PHE A 102 -2.64 -9.56 -12.38
CA PHE A 102 -1.80 -9.49 -13.57
C PHE A 102 -2.57 -9.81 -14.86
N LYS A 103 -3.41 -10.85 -14.83
CA LYS A 103 -4.25 -11.24 -15.97
C LYS A 103 -5.20 -10.11 -16.39
N GLN A 104 -5.82 -9.43 -15.42
CA GLN A 104 -6.78 -8.37 -15.69
C GLN A 104 -6.10 -7.08 -16.15
N LEU A 105 -4.95 -6.74 -15.57
CA LEU A 105 -4.12 -5.62 -16.01
C LEU A 105 -3.68 -5.79 -17.47
N GLN A 106 -3.14 -6.96 -17.82
CA GLN A 106 -2.76 -7.29 -19.19
C GLN A 106 -3.96 -7.22 -20.14
N LYS A 107 -5.08 -7.85 -19.79
CA LYS A 107 -6.31 -7.82 -20.60
C LYS A 107 -6.84 -6.41 -20.84
N ARG A 108 -6.58 -5.48 -19.91
CA ARG A 108 -7.03 -4.08 -19.97
C ARG A 108 -6.03 -3.13 -20.61
N GLY A 109 -4.89 -3.64 -21.09
CA GLY A 109 -3.85 -2.86 -21.75
C GLY A 109 -3.00 -2.02 -20.80
N TYR A 110 -2.86 -2.44 -19.54
CA TYR A 110 -1.92 -1.82 -18.60
C TYR A 110 -0.54 -2.46 -18.69
N GLU A 111 0.49 -1.63 -18.81
CA GLU A 111 1.88 -2.07 -18.87
C GLU A 111 2.60 -1.77 -17.54
N PRO A 112 3.45 -2.69 -17.04
CA PRO A 112 4.23 -2.47 -15.84
C PRO A 112 5.36 -1.46 -16.12
N THR A 113 5.48 -0.46 -15.23
CA THR A 113 6.58 0.53 -15.25
C THR A 113 7.46 0.46 -14.00
N LYS A 114 6.99 -0.22 -12.95
CA LYS A 114 7.76 -0.58 -11.75
C LYS A 114 7.09 -1.79 -11.10
N LEU A 115 7.87 -2.80 -10.75
CA LEU A 115 7.44 -3.96 -9.97
C LEU A 115 8.47 -4.22 -8.89
N ILE A 116 8.11 -3.92 -7.64
CA ILE A 116 8.86 -4.32 -6.45
C ILE A 116 7.98 -5.33 -5.72
N ILE A 117 8.50 -6.55 -5.60
CA ILE A 117 7.86 -7.68 -4.93
C ILE A 117 8.87 -8.19 -3.91
N ASP A 118 8.66 -7.85 -2.64
CA ASP A 118 9.60 -8.14 -1.56
C ASP A 118 8.86 -8.25 -0.22
N SER A 119 8.32 -9.45 0.05
CA SER A 119 7.54 -9.74 1.26
C SER A 119 6.42 -8.71 1.45
N ARG A 120 6.43 -7.96 2.57
CA ARG A 120 5.46 -6.90 2.90
C ARG A 120 5.64 -5.61 2.08
N ARG A 121 6.62 -5.54 1.18
CA ARG A 121 6.93 -4.38 0.34
C ARG A 121 6.51 -4.66 -1.09
N GLN A 122 5.21 -4.60 -1.32
CA GLN A 122 4.63 -4.69 -2.66
C GLN A 122 4.37 -3.28 -3.20
N ILE A 123 5.09 -2.90 -4.26
CA ILE A 123 4.94 -1.59 -4.92
C ILE A 123 4.89 -1.81 -6.43
N TRP A 124 3.69 -1.77 -6.99
CA TRP A 124 3.49 -2.06 -8.41
C TRP A 124 2.92 -0.84 -9.12
N LYS A 125 3.56 -0.39 -10.17
CA LYS A 125 3.10 0.76 -10.97
C LYS A 125 2.81 0.31 -12.39
N PHE A 126 1.57 0.53 -12.81
CA PHE A 126 1.08 0.22 -14.15
C PHE A 126 0.57 1.48 -14.85
N ARG A 127 0.73 1.55 -16.17
CA ARG A 127 0.27 2.68 -16.99
C ARG A 127 -0.49 2.23 -18.23
N LYS A 128 -1.47 3.05 -18.64
CA LYS A 128 -2.22 2.94 -19.89
C LYS A 128 -2.53 4.34 -20.38
N GLY A 129 -1.81 4.81 -21.40
CA GLY A 129 -1.86 6.21 -21.83
C GLY A 129 -1.54 7.17 -20.67
N ASP A 130 -2.45 8.07 -20.36
CA ASP A 130 -2.33 9.05 -19.27
C ASP A 130 -2.84 8.55 -17.90
N LYS A 131 -3.40 7.33 -17.84
CA LYS A 131 -3.89 6.69 -16.61
C LYS A 131 -2.75 5.95 -15.91
N THR A 132 -2.66 6.13 -14.59
CA THR A 132 -1.64 5.46 -13.75
C THR A 132 -2.30 4.74 -12.58
N LEU A 133 -1.98 3.45 -12.42
CA LEU A 133 -2.32 2.67 -11.24
C LEU A 133 -1.05 2.45 -10.40
N LEU A 134 -1.17 2.66 -9.09
CA LEU A 134 -0.11 2.43 -8.12
C LEU A 134 -0.64 1.53 -7.01
N PHE A 135 -0.24 0.26 -7.02
CA PHE A 135 -0.60 -0.69 -5.98
C PHE A 135 0.43 -0.62 -4.85
N LEU A 136 -0.06 -0.59 -3.60
CA LEU A 136 0.75 -0.55 -2.39
C LEU A 136 0.23 -1.56 -1.38
N ASP A 137 1.13 -2.30 -0.74
CA ASP A 137 0.77 -3.08 0.44
C ASP A 137 0.51 -2.16 1.64
N ASN A 138 -0.58 -2.38 2.34
CA ASN A 138 -0.84 -1.71 3.62
C ASN A 138 0.26 -2.02 4.65
N MET A 139 0.81 -3.24 4.63
CA MET A 139 1.84 -3.70 5.58
C MET A 139 3.20 -2.99 5.42
N ASN A 140 3.42 -2.30 4.29
CA ASN A 140 4.59 -1.47 4.06
C ASN A 140 4.57 -0.15 4.85
N TYR A 141 3.40 0.26 5.34
CA TYR A 141 3.21 1.43 6.21
C TYR A 141 2.86 1.01 7.64
N PHE A 142 2.04 -0.02 7.78
CA PHE A 142 1.58 -0.52 9.07
C PHE A 142 1.98 -1.98 9.23
N ALA A 143 3.17 -2.22 9.78
CA ALA A 143 3.76 -3.55 9.92
C ALA A 143 3.13 -4.38 11.06
N THR A 144 1.80 -4.45 11.11
CA THR A 144 0.99 -5.16 12.10
C THR A 144 -0.21 -5.82 11.41
N SER A 145 -1.07 -6.51 12.16
CA SER A 145 -2.33 -7.06 11.64
C SER A 145 -3.41 -5.98 11.50
N LEU A 146 -4.40 -6.17 10.62
CA LEU A 146 -5.57 -5.27 10.56
C LEU A 146 -6.31 -5.16 11.89
N LYS A 147 -6.37 -6.24 12.69
CA LYS A 147 -7.02 -6.20 14.02
C LYS A 147 -6.32 -5.19 14.94
N ALA A 148 -5.01 -5.34 15.11
CA ALA A 148 -4.21 -4.45 15.95
C ALA A 148 -4.17 -3.01 15.40
N LEU A 149 -4.18 -2.84 14.08
CA LEU A 149 -4.30 -1.52 13.44
C LEU A 149 -5.65 -0.87 13.73
N GLY A 150 -6.75 -1.63 13.67
CA GLY A 150 -8.09 -1.15 14.00
C GLY A 150 -8.21 -0.71 15.46
N GLU A 151 -7.67 -1.52 16.39
CA GLU A 151 -7.62 -1.18 17.82
C GLU A 151 -6.85 0.12 18.08
N SER A 152 -5.73 0.35 17.39
CA SER A 152 -4.91 1.56 17.62
C SER A 152 -5.53 2.86 17.09
N ILE A 153 -6.48 2.78 16.15
CA ILE A 153 -7.17 3.94 15.57
C ILE A 153 -8.63 4.07 16.04
N GLY A 154 -9.07 3.23 16.98
CA GLY A 154 -10.45 3.22 17.49
C GLY A 154 -11.49 2.66 16.51
N GLU A 155 -11.07 1.91 15.49
CA GLU A 155 -11.94 1.30 14.48
C GLU A 155 -11.81 -0.22 14.56
N ALA A 156 -12.45 -0.84 15.55
CA ALA A 156 -12.25 -2.27 15.83
C ALA A 156 -12.70 -3.16 14.66
N LYS A 157 -11.92 -4.22 14.41
CA LYS A 157 -12.28 -5.26 13.44
C LYS A 157 -13.40 -6.15 14.01
N LEU A 158 -14.30 -6.62 13.14
CA LEU A 158 -15.30 -7.62 13.53
C LEU A 158 -14.67 -9.01 13.70
N SER A 159 -15.27 -9.85 14.54
CA SER A 159 -14.87 -11.27 14.61
C SER A 159 -15.19 -11.97 13.28
N MET A 160 -14.27 -12.81 12.81
CA MET A 160 -14.47 -13.55 11.57
C MET A 160 -15.72 -14.44 11.68
N PRO A 161 -16.68 -14.33 10.74
CA PRO A 161 -17.87 -15.16 10.78
C PRO A 161 -17.56 -16.64 10.61
N SER A 162 -18.40 -17.50 11.18
CA SER A 162 -18.34 -18.95 10.92
C SER A 162 -18.51 -19.25 9.42
N PRO A 163 -17.90 -20.32 8.88
CA PRO A 163 -18.14 -20.76 7.50
C PRO A 163 -19.62 -20.95 7.15
N LYS A 164 -20.46 -21.28 8.15
CA LYS A 164 -21.92 -21.45 8.01
C LYS A 164 -22.74 -20.17 8.27
N ALA A 165 -22.09 -19.06 8.62
CA ALA A 165 -22.75 -17.78 8.86
C ALA A 165 -23.43 -17.24 7.59
N ARG A 166 -24.38 -16.31 7.78
CA ARG A 166 -25.13 -15.75 6.65
C ARG A 166 -24.22 -14.89 5.79
N SER A 167 -24.52 -14.78 4.50
CA SER A 167 -23.76 -13.91 3.59
C SER A 167 -23.69 -12.46 4.07
N ALA A 168 -24.72 -11.95 4.75
CA ALA A 168 -24.74 -10.60 5.32
C ALA A 168 -23.60 -10.38 6.33
N ASP A 169 -23.29 -11.38 7.15
CA ASP A 169 -22.26 -11.29 8.18
C ASP A 169 -20.86 -11.22 7.54
N TRP A 170 -20.64 -12.01 6.47
CA TRP A 170 -19.41 -11.96 5.67
C TRP A 170 -19.23 -10.63 4.92
N TRP A 171 -20.32 -10.05 4.39
CA TRP A 171 -20.28 -8.73 3.77
C TRP A 171 -19.93 -7.64 4.78
N ALA A 172 -20.51 -7.68 5.97
CA ALA A 172 -20.22 -6.71 7.03
C ALA A 172 -18.77 -6.82 7.52
N TYR A 173 -18.26 -8.04 7.69
CA TYR A 173 -16.88 -8.31 8.05
C TYR A 173 -15.87 -7.74 7.04
N CYS A 174 -16.01 -8.10 5.75
CA CYS A 174 -15.10 -7.64 4.70
C CYS A 174 -15.20 -6.11 4.49
N GLU A 175 -16.41 -5.53 4.60
CA GLU A 175 -16.58 -4.07 4.57
C GLU A 175 -15.88 -3.37 5.74
N GLN A 176 -15.89 -3.97 6.94
CA GLN A 176 -15.19 -3.44 8.10
C GLN A 176 -13.67 -3.45 7.89
N ASP A 177 -13.10 -4.51 7.31
CA ASP A 177 -11.66 -4.55 7.00
C ASP A 177 -11.23 -3.42 6.06
N VAL A 178 -12.04 -3.15 5.04
CA VAL A 178 -11.83 -1.99 4.15
C VAL A 178 -11.95 -0.67 4.90
N ARG A 179 -12.90 -0.55 5.84
CA ARG A 179 -13.09 0.66 6.67
C ARG A 179 -11.90 0.92 7.58
N VAL A 180 -11.34 -0.11 8.21
CA VAL A 180 -10.12 -0.02 9.02
C VAL A 180 -8.95 0.52 8.20
N MET A 181 -8.72 -0.04 7.00
CA MET A 181 -7.66 0.46 6.11
C MET A 181 -7.89 1.91 5.72
N TYR A 182 -9.10 2.26 5.32
CA TYR A 182 -9.45 3.63 4.97
C TYR A 182 -9.15 4.61 6.11
N LYS A 183 -9.59 4.30 7.34
CA LYS A 183 -9.37 5.14 8.52
C LYS A 183 -7.89 5.29 8.87
N ALA A 184 -7.12 4.19 8.81
CA ALA A 184 -5.69 4.22 9.04
C ALA A 184 -4.96 5.16 8.06
N TRP A 185 -5.34 5.10 6.77
CA TRP A 185 -4.78 5.97 5.75
C TRP A 185 -5.24 7.42 5.85
N GLN A 186 -6.48 7.67 6.30
CA GLN A 186 -6.90 9.03 6.64
C GLN A 186 -6.00 9.62 7.72
N PHE A 187 -5.82 8.91 8.83
CA PHE A 187 -4.96 9.33 9.92
C PHE A 187 -3.52 9.57 9.46
N TRP A 188 -2.94 8.61 8.73
CA TRP A 188 -1.57 8.72 8.23
C TRP A 188 -1.34 9.92 7.30
N LEU A 189 -2.27 10.17 6.37
CA LEU A 189 -2.14 11.27 5.43
C LEU A 189 -2.39 12.63 6.09
N SER A 190 -3.28 12.70 7.08
CA SER A 190 -3.43 13.88 7.93
C SER A 190 -2.15 14.12 8.74
N PHE A 191 -1.61 13.09 9.40
CA PHE A 191 -0.35 13.21 10.13
C PHE A 191 0.80 13.76 9.29
N ILE A 192 0.96 13.28 8.04
CA ILE A 192 1.96 13.83 7.10
C ILE A 192 1.71 15.30 6.79
N SER A 193 0.45 15.67 6.53
CA SER A 193 0.07 17.04 6.15
C SER A 193 0.21 18.00 7.32
N ASP A 194 -0.35 17.66 8.48
CA ASP A 194 -0.44 18.50 9.68
C ASP A 194 0.94 18.76 10.29
N ASN A 195 1.87 17.81 10.12
CA ASN A 195 3.26 17.96 10.56
C ASN A 195 4.20 18.40 9.43
N GLU A 196 3.66 18.77 8.26
CA GLU A 196 4.44 19.16 7.08
C GLU A 196 5.62 18.19 6.84
N LEU A 197 5.36 16.90 6.59
CA LEU A 197 6.43 15.89 6.46
C LEU A 197 6.86 15.65 5.00
N GLY A 198 6.58 16.62 4.14
CA GLY A 198 6.94 16.64 2.72
C GLY A 198 6.13 15.66 1.86
N ASN A 199 6.59 15.46 0.62
CA ASN A 199 5.91 14.60 -0.37
C ASN A 199 5.67 13.16 0.12
N PHE A 200 4.59 12.55 -0.37
CA PHE A 200 4.25 11.15 -0.10
C PHE A 200 5.35 10.17 -0.55
N GLY A 201 5.92 9.44 0.39
CA GLY A 201 6.88 8.35 0.16
C GLY A 201 6.18 7.03 -0.12
N LEU A 202 6.77 6.19 -1.00
CA LEU A 202 6.20 4.89 -1.36
C LEU A 202 6.43 3.78 -0.31
N THR A 203 7.22 4.07 0.73
CA THR A 203 7.48 3.23 1.90
C THR A 203 7.58 4.10 3.13
N ILE A 204 7.42 3.52 4.33
CA ILE A 204 7.63 4.26 5.58
C ILE A 204 9.05 4.86 5.66
N ALA A 205 10.06 4.12 5.22
CA ALA A 205 11.44 4.61 5.14
C ALA A 205 11.59 5.77 4.13
N SER A 206 10.91 5.69 2.97
CA SER A 206 10.90 6.77 1.98
C SER A 206 10.19 8.01 2.52
N GLN A 207 9.09 7.83 3.28
CA GLN A 207 8.39 8.95 3.92
C GLN A 207 9.28 9.59 4.99
N ALA A 208 9.95 8.81 5.83
CA ALA A 208 10.88 9.32 6.83
C ALA A 208 12.03 10.11 6.18
N PHE A 209 12.60 9.59 5.09
CA PHE A 209 13.65 10.30 4.35
C PHE A 209 13.12 11.56 3.64
N ASN A 210 11.87 11.54 3.16
CA ASN A 210 11.20 12.72 2.63
C ASN A 210 10.98 13.80 3.70
N ALA A 211 10.62 13.41 4.92
CA ALA A 211 10.46 14.31 6.05
C ALA A 211 11.81 14.93 6.43
N TYR A 212 12.87 14.10 6.52
CA TYR A 212 14.23 14.56 6.77
C TYR A 212 14.66 15.63 5.76
N ARG A 213 14.53 15.35 4.46
CA ARG A 213 14.91 16.30 3.39
C ARG A 213 14.00 17.53 3.29
N HIS A 214 12.86 17.53 3.97
CA HIS A 214 11.92 18.65 3.94
C HIS A 214 12.09 19.59 5.12
N ARG A 215 12.30 19.06 6.34
CA ARG A 215 12.38 19.86 7.57
C ARG A 215 13.67 19.71 8.37
N PHE A 216 14.35 18.57 8.28
CA PHE A 216 15.38 18.18 9.24
C PHE A 216 16.78 18.03 8.63
N MET A 217 17.01 18.53 7.42
CA MET A 217 18.31 18.52 6.74
C MET A 217 18.93 19.93 6.75
N PRO A 218 19.50 20.38 7.89
CA PRO A 218 20.00 21.75 8.04
C PRO A 218 21.24 22.04 7.21
N GLN A 219 21.99 20.99 6.84
CA GLN A 219 23.23 21.09 6.09
C GLN A 219 23.14 20.29 4.79
N PRO A 220 23.75 20.78 3.69
CA PRO A 220 23.86 20.02 2.46
C PRO A 220 24.66 18.72 2.66
N ILE A 221 24.10 17.59 2.21
CA ILE A 221 24.80 16.30 2.19
C ILE A 221 25.26 16.00 0.77
N TYR A 222 26.55 15.73 0.61
CA TYR A 222 27.18 15.36 -0.67
C TYR A 222 27.49 13.87 -0.71
N ILE A 223 27.17 13.23 -1.84
CA ILE A 223 27.41 11.82 -2.08
C ILE A 223 28.63 11.68 -2.99
N HIS A 224 29.70 11.05 -2.48
CA HIS A 224 30.88 10.71 -3.28
C HIS A 224 30.71 9.37 -4.02
N THR A 225 31.64 9.08 -4.92
CA THR A 225 31.68 7.88 -5.76
C THR A 225 32.98 7.08 -5.61
N SER A 226 33.83 7.43 -4.63
CA SER A 226 35.05 6.68 -4.34
C SER A 226 34.73 5.25 -3.90
N ASN A 227 35.01 4.27 -4.78
CA ASN A 227 34.78 2.86 -4.50
C ASN A 227 35.56 2.38 -3.27
N LYS A 228 36.79 2.87 -3.09
CA LYS A 228 37.63 2.51 -1.93
C LYS A 228 36.98 2.96 -0.61
N ALA A 229 36.46 4.19 -0.57
CA ALA A 229 35.77 4.73 0.61
C ALA A 229 34.47 3.96 0.88
N VAL A 230 33.63 3.76 -0.14
CA VAL A 230 32.36 3.01 0.00
C VAL A 230 32.60 1.58 0.48
N ASN A 231 33.63 0.90 0.00
CA ASN A 231 33.98 -0.44 0.46
C ASN A 231 34.40 -0.44 1.93
N LEU A 232 35.24 0.53 2.34
CA LEU A 232 35.64 0.71 3.73
C LEU A 232 34.43 0.98 4.62
N GLU A 233 33.57 1.93 4.26
CA GLU A 233 32.33 2.25 4.99
C GLU A 233 31.43 1.03 5.18
N ARG A 234 31.19 0.26 4.12
CA ARG A 234 30.39 -0.98 4.20
C ARG A 234 31.06 -2.04 5.04
N SER A 235 32.38 -2.17 4.97
CA SER A 235 33.14 -3.09 5.82
C SER A 235 33.18 -2.67 7.29
N ALA A 236 32.90 -1.41 7.60
CA ALA A 236 32.80 -0.89 8.97
C ALA A 236 31.35 -0.93 9.51
N TYR A 237 30.35 -1.07 8.63
CA TYR A 237 28.95 -1.14 9.03
C TYR A 237 28.67 -2.41 9.83
N ARG A 238 28.14 -2.25 11.04
CA ARG A 238 27.77 -3.34 11.96
C ARG A 238 26.33 -3.14 12.43
N GLY A 239 25.66 -4.24 12.76
CA GLY A 239 24.30 -4.23 13.31
C GLY A 239 24.28 -4.03 14.83
N GLY A 240 23.14 -4.34 15.45
CA GLY A 240 23.01 -4.32 16.91
C GLY A 240 23.90 -5.37 17.59
N ARG A 241 24.36 -5.05 18.81
CA ARG A 241 25.06 -5.99 19.68
C ARG A 241 24.04 -7.00 20.23
N ASN A 242 24.34 -8.29 20.10
CA ASN A 242 23.58 -9.36 20.74
C ASN A 242 24.47 -10.03 21.78
N GLU A 243 24.03 -10.06 23.04
CA GLU A 243 24.73 -10.73 24.13
C GLU A 243 23.94 -11.97 24.53
N CYS A 244 24.61 -13.13 24.58
CA CYS A 244 24.02 -14.34 25.13
C CYS A 244 24.19 -14.30 26.66
N PHE A 245 23.24 -13.71 27.38
CA PHE A 245 23.15 -13.90 28.82
C PHE A 245 22.73 -15.34 29.09
N GLN A 246 23.56 -16.12 29.79
CA GLN A 246 23.12 -17.38 30.40
C GLN A 246 22.12 -17.03 31.51
N ILE A 247 20.89 -17.53 31.40
CA ILE A 247 19.88 -17.54 32.46
C ILE A 247 19.89 -18.94 33.08
#